data_AF-A0A926GXD4-F1
#
_entry.id   AF-A0A926GXD4-F1
#
_cell.length_a   1.000
_cell.length_b   1.000
_cell.length_c   1.000
_cell.angle_alpha   90.00
_cell.angle_beta   90.00
_cell.angle_gamma   90.00
#
_symmetry.space_group_name_H-M   'P 1'
#
loop_
_entity.id
_entity.type
_entity.pdbx_description
1 polymer ?
#
loop_
_entity_poly.entity_id
_entity_poly.type
_entity_poly.pdbx_seq_one_letter_code
_entity_poly.pdbx_strand_id
1 'polypeptide(L)'
;MNEQQILQHAETVDSAALNAVEIAMLSGDGREIAIDDAYAIQSASIARRVSRGDAVVGMKMGLTSRAKMEQVGVHEPIYGTLTSSMIVNDGGIVRISELCHPRV
;
A
#
# COMPACT_ATOMS: atom_id res chain seq x y z
N MET A 1 15.35 6.95 -6.00
CA MET A 1 15.58 5.56 -6.48
C MET A 1 15.56 5.58 -8.01
N ASN A 2 16.10 4.57 -8.72
CA ASN A 2 15.92 4.50 -10.18
C ASN A 2 14.61 3.77 -10.56
N GLU A 3 14.17 3.92 -11.81
CA GLU A 3 12.91 3.34 -12.29
C GLU A 3 12.84 1.81 -12.12
N GLN A 4 13.94 1.11 -12.44
CA GLN A 4 13.99 -0.35 -12.30
C GLN A 4 13.78 -0.79 -10.84
N GLN A 5 14.39 -0.08 -9.88
CA GLN A 5 14.19 -0.34 -8.46
C GLN A 5 12.74 -0.08 -8.02
N ILE A 6 12.12 1.00 -8.52
CA ILE A 6 10.71 1.31 -8.22
C ILE A 6 9.82 0.18 -8.71
N LEU A 7 10.00 -0.26 -9.95
CA LEU A 7 9.20 -1.34 -10.53
C LEU A 7 9.40 -2.67 -9.80
N GLN A 8 10.63 -2.97 -9.39
CA GLN A 8 10.92 -4.18 -8.60
C GLN A 8 10.23 -4.15 -7.24
N HIS A 9 10.29 -3.03 -6.53
CA HIS A 9 9.61 -2.88 -5.23
C HIS A 9 8.09 -2.93 -5.39
N ALA A 10 7.55 -2.30 -6.44
CA ALA A 10 6.12 -2.33 -6.77
C ALA A 10 5.62 -3.76 -7.03
N GLU A 11 6.39 -4.56 -7.76
CA GLU A 11 6.11 -5.99 -7.96
C GLU A 11 6.13 -6.77 -6.65
N THR A 12 7.12 -6.55 -5.80
CA THR A 12 7.22 -7.23 -4.50
C THR A 12 6.00 -6.95 -3.63
N VAL A 13 5.62 -5.68 -3.45
CA VAL A 13 4.47 -5.32 -2.60
C VAL A 13 3.14 -5.78 -3.20
N ASP A 14 2.98 -5.70 -4.52
CA ASP A 14 1.78 -6.15 -5.22
C ASP A 14 1.60 -7.67 -5.11
N SER A 15 2.68 -8.43 -5.32
CA SER A 15 2.67 -9.89 -5.18
C SER A 15 2.43 -10.34 -3.75
N ALA A 16 3.03 -9.66 -2.77
CA ALA A 16 2.79 -9.91 -1.34
C ALA A 16 1.31 -9.72 -0.98
N ALA A 17 0.71 -8.61 -1.45
CA ALA A 17 -0.70 -8.31 -1.22
C ALA A 17 -1.63 -9.31 -1.91
N LEU A 18 -1.30 -9.76 -3.13
CA LEU A 18 -2.10 -10.74 -3.87
C LEU A 18 -2.10 -12.13 -3.21
N ASN A 19 -0.98 -12.51 -2.58
CA ASN A 19 -0.80 -13.85 -2.01
C ASN A 19 -0.97 -13.89 -0.49
N ALA A 20 -1.33 -12.78 0.16
CA ALA A 20 -1.48 -12.66 1.61
C ALA A 20 -0.21 -13.07 2.40
N VAL A 21 0.96 -12.69 1.89
CA VAL A 21 2.26 -13.00 2.51
C VAL A 21 2.94 -11.73 3.00
N GLU A 22 3.54 -11.78 4.19
CA GLU A 22 4.35 -10.68 4.72
C GLU A 22 5.70 -10.58 4.01
N ILE A 23 6.24 -9.36 3.93
CA ILE A 23 7.57 -9.09 3.39
C ILE A 23 8.37 -8.26 4.39
N ALA A 24 9.69 -8.33 4.28
CA ALA A 24 10.56 -7.41 5.01
C ALA A 24 10.26 -5.95 4.60
N MET A 25 10.43 -5.03 5.56
CA MET A 25 10.28 -3.60 5.32
C MET A 25 11.24 -3.13 4.22
N LEU A 26 10.72 -2.39 3.24
CA LEU A 26 11.51 -1.93 2.09
C LEU A 26 12.64 -0.97 2.52
N SER A 27 12.36 -0.11 3.52
CA SER A 27 13.30 0.80 4.15
C SER A 27 14.02 0.17 5.37
N GLY A 28 14.35 -1.11 5.29
CA GLY A 28 15.07 -1.85 6.34
C GLY A 28 16.60 -1.89 6.12
N ASP A 29 17.35 -2.29 7.15
CA ASP A 29 18.80 -2.56 7.10
C ASP A 29 19.65 -1.36 6.65
N GLY A 30 19.30 -0.15 7.12
CA GLY A 30 20.01 1.08 6.79
C GLY A 30 19.68 1.67 5.41
N ARG A 31 18.67 1.12 4.71
CA ARG A 31 18.15 1.69 3.46
C ARG A 31 17.07 2.71 3.76
N GLU A 32 17.26 3.93 3.26
CA GLU A 32 16.23 4.96 3.26
C GLU A 32 15.51 5.00 1.91
N ILE A 33 14.19 5.19 1.95
CA ILE A 33 13.37 5.43 0.77
C ILE A 33 12.75 6.81 0.93
N ALA A 34 13.04 7.70 -0.02
CA ALA A 34 12.44 9.04 -0.02
C ALA A 34 10.92 8.94 -0.20
N ILE A 35 10.17 9.89 0.36
CA ILE A 35 8.70 9.91 0.27
C ILE A 35 8.22 9.87 -1.20
N ASP A 36 8.88 10.60 -2.09
CA ASP A 36 8.55 10.61 -3.53
C ASP A 36 8.73 9.22 -4.15
N ASP A 37 9.81 8.51 -3.80
CA ASP A 37 10.04 7.14 -4.25
C ASP A 37 8.99 6.18 -3.68
N ALA A 38 8.58 6.36 -2.42
CA ALA A 38 7.53 5.55 -1.79
C ALA A 38 6.18 5.72 -2.52
N TYR A 39 5.81 6.95 -2.89
CA TYR A 39 4.62 7.21 -3.68
C TYR A 39 4.74 6.72 -5.13
N ALA A 40 5.94 6.74 -5.72
CA ALA A 40 6.19 6.13 -7.03
C ALA A 40 6.00 4.60 -6.99
N ILE A 41 6.50 3.93 -5.94
CA ILE A 41 6.28 2.49 -5.70
C ILE A 41 4.78 2.20 -5.53
N GLN A 42 4.05 2.99 -4.73
CA GLN A 42 2.60 2.85 -4.58
C GLN A 42 1.88 2.96 -5.93
N SER A 43 2.21 3.99 -6.71
CA SER A 43 1.57 4.25 -8.01
C SER A 43 1.82 3.11 -8.99
N ALA A 44 3.06 2.61 -9.07
CA ALA A 44 3.41 1.46 -9.90
C ALA A 44 2.71 0.16 -9.44
N SER A 45 2.59 -0.07 -8.13
CA SER A 45 1.87 -1.22 -7.59
C SER A 45 0.37 -1.18 -7.94
N ILE A 46 -0.27 -0.01 -7.83
CA ILE A 46 -1.66 0.18 -8.24
C ILE A 46 -1.81 0.01 -9.76
N ALA A 47 -0.88 0.50 -10.57
CA ALA A 47 -0.90 0.28 -12.02
C ALA A 47 -0.88 -1.21 -12.40
N ARG A 48 -0.12 -2.03 -11.67
CA ARG A 48 -0.13 -3.51 -11.85
C ARG A 48 -1.49 -4.11 -11.50
N ARG A 49 -2.15 -3.60 -10.45
CA ARG A 49 -3.49 -4.05 -10.08
C ARG A 49 -4.52 -3.69 -11.14
N VAL A 50 -4.45 -2.47 -11.68
CA VAL A 50 -5.32 -2.00 -12.78
C VAL A 50 -5.09 -2.79 -14.06
N SER A 51 -3.84 -3.15 -14.39
CA SER A 51 -3.55 -3.97 -15.59
C SER A 51 -4.13 -5.39 -15.52
N ARG A 52 -4.45 -5.88 -14.31
CA ARG A 52 -5.20 -7.14 -14.10
C ARG A 52 -6.72 -6.98 -14.17
N GLY A 53 -7.23 -5.80 -14.52
CA GLY A 53 -8.66 -5.52 -14.71
C GLY A 53 -9.36 -4.86 -13.52
N ASP A 54 -8.62 -4.47 -12.48
CA ASP A 54 -9.19 -3.71 -11.37
C ASP A 54 -9.40 -2.24 -11.77
N ALA A 55 -10.36 -1.55 -11.15
CA ALA A 55 -10.61 -0.14 -11.37
C ALA A 55 -10.24 0.69 -10.14
N VAL A 56 -9.69 1.89 -10.33
CA VAL A 56 -9.53 2.87 -9.24
C VAL A 56 -10.90 3.43 -8.89
N VAL A 57 -11.29 3.34 -7.61
CA VAL A 57 -12.63 3.73 -7.12
C VAL A 57 -12.59 4.80 -6.04
N GLY A 58 -11.41 5.19 -5.55
CA GLY A 58 -11.29 6.26 -4.57
C GLY A 58 -9.91 6.37 -3.94
N MET A 59 -9.85 7.17 -2.86
CA MET A 59 -8.64 7.41 -2.08
C MET A 59 -8.93 7.27 -0.60
N LYS A 60 -7.90 6.88 0.17
CA LYS A 60 -7.96 6.75 1.62
C LYS A 60 -6.87 7.61 2.26
N MET A 61 -7.25 8.43 3.23
CA MET A 61 -6.29 9.18 4.06
C MET A 61 -5.82 8.35 5.26
N GLY A 62 -4.53 8.39 5.55
CA GLY A 62 -3.89 7.80 6.72
C GLY A 62 -3.18 8.87 7.56
N LEU A 63 -2.88 8.54 8.82
CA LEU A 63 -2.15 9.44 9.74
C LEU A 63 -2.81 10.83 9.89
N THR A 64 -4.14 10.88 9.97
CA THR A 64 -4.91 12.13 10.10
C THR A 64 -4.96 12.71 11.52
N SER A 65 -4.32 12.05 12.49
CA SER A 65 -4.21 12.50 13.88
C SER A 65 -2.83 13.07 14.15
N ARG A 66 -2.76 14.28 14.72
CA ARG A 66 -1.48 14.94 15.10
C ARG A 66 -0.65 14.08 16.04
N ALA A 67 -1.26 13.53 17.09
CA ALA A 67 -0.57 12.66 18.03
C ALA A 67 0.06 11.44 17.35
N LYS A 68 -0.61 10.89 16.32
CA LYS A 68 -0.10 9.74 15.58
C LYS A 68 0.96 10.10 14.56
N MET A 69 0.86 11.28 13.94
CA MET A 69 1.87 11.87 13.07
C MET A 69 3.19 12.08 13.85
N GLU A 70 3.12 12.70 15.03
CA GLU A 70 4.27 12.90 15.92
C GLU A 70 4.90 11.55 16.34
N GLN A 71 4.08 10.56 16.69
CA GLN A 71 4.57 9.24 17.10
C GLN A 71 5.38 8.52 16.00
N VAL A 72 5.03 8.72 14.73
CA VAL A 72 5.67 8.04 13.59
C VAL A 72 6.61 8.94 12.79
N GLY A 73 6.85 10.17 13.26
CA GLY A 73 7.82 11.09 12.67
C GLY A 73 7.41 11.67 11.32
N VAL A 74 6.11 11.75 11.02
CA VAL A 74 5.61 12.45 9.81
C VAL A 74 4.92 13.75 10.20
N HIS A 75 4.88 14.71 9.28
CA HIS A 75 4.31 16.03 9.54
C HIS A 75 3.06 16.34 8.69
N GLU A 76 2.67 15.41 7.84
CA GLU A 76 1.49 15.50 7.01
C GLU A 76 0.77 14.15 6.91
N PRO A 77 -0.55 14.14 6.67
CA PRO A 77 -1.29 12.92 6.38
C PRO A 77 -0.76 12.23 5.12
N ILE A 78 -0.83 10.91 5.10
CA ILE A 78 -0.52 10.11 3.91
C ILE A 78 -1.80 9.70 3.19
N TYR A 79 -1.69 9.26 1.94
CA TYR A 79 -2.84 8.72 1.21
C TYR A 79 -2.52 7.43 0.46
N GLY A 80 -3.54 6.59 0.31
CA GLY A 80 -3.53 5.39 -0.51
C GLY A 80 -4.65 5.41 -1.54
N THR A 81 -4.49 4.61 -2.60
CA THR A 81 -5.51 4.44 -3.65
C THR A 81 -6.35 3.21 -3.37
N LEU A 82 -7.67 3.32 -3.50
CA LEU A 82 -8.62 2.22 -3.36
C LEU A 82 -9.00 1.70 -4.74
N THR A 83 -9.09 0.38 -4.88
CA THR A 83 -9.53 -0.27 -6.11
C THR A 83 -10.81 -1.07 -5.89
N SER A 84 -11.51 -1.41 -6.97
CA SER A 84 -12.81 -2.06 -6.94
C SER A 84 -12.80 -3.40 -6.18
N SER A 85 -11.70 -4.16 -6.26
CA SER A 85 -11.56 -5.42 -5.51
C SER A 85 -11.45 -5.26 -4.00
N MET A 86 -11.23 -4.03 -3.50
CA MET A 86 -11.14 -3.74 -2.07
C MET A 86 -12.50 -3.41 -1.44
N ILE A 87 -13.57 -3.31 -2.24
CA ILE A 87 -14.90 -2.99 -1.74
C ILE A 87 -15.51 -4.21 -1.06
N VAL A 88 -15.94 -4.02 0.17
CA VAL A 88 -16.81 -4.96 0.90
C VAL A 88 -18.09 -4.19 1.23
N ASN A 89 -19.21 -4.64 0.68
CA ASN A 89 -20.51 -4.01 0.94
C ASN A 89 -20.96 -4.26 2.38
N ASP A 90 -21.90 -3.46 2.85
CA ASP A 90 -22.53 -3.66 4.16
C ASP A 90 -23.11 -5.08 4.28
N GLY A 91 -22.88 -5.73 5.43
CA GLY A 91 -23.18 -7.14 5.65
C GLY A 91 -22.31 -8.15 4.86
N GLY A 92 -21.28 -7.68 4.14
CA GLY A 92 -20.37 -8.52 3.35
C GLY A 92 -19.47 -9.42 4.19
N ILE A 93 -18.93 -10.47 3.55
CA ILE A 93 -18.05 -11.46 4.19
C ILE A 93 -16.60 -11.18 3.79
N VAL A 94 -15.72 -11.09 4.78
CA VAL A 94 -14.27 -10.96 4.59
C VAL A 94 -13.60 -12.31 4.87
N ARG A 95 -12.87 -12.85 3.88
CA ARG A 95 -12.10 -14.08 4.05
C ARG A 95 -10.73 -13.75 4.64
N ILE A 96 -10.55 -14.00 5.93
CA ILE A 96 -9.29 -13.72 6.65
C ILE A 96 -8.10 -14.42 6.00
N SER A 97 -8.29 -15.61 5.44
CA SER A 97 -7.25 -16.36 4.73
C SER A 97 -6.69 -15.67 3.47
N GLU A 98 -7.38 -14.64 2.96
CA GLU A 98 -6.93 -13.83 1.81
C GLU A 98 -6.22 -12.54 2.25
N LEU A 99 -6.00 -12.36 3.55
CA LEU A 99 -5.40 -11.16 4.14
C LEU A 99 -4.18 -11.55 4.99
N CYS A 100 -3.18 -10.67 5.03
CA CYS A 100 -1.95 -10.91 5.81
C CYS A 100 -2.23 -10.82 7.32
N HIS A 101 -2.50 -9.61 7.84
CA HIS A 101 -2.78 -9.35 9.26
C HIS A 101 -3.86 -8.26 9.42
N PRO A 102 -5.15 -8.58 9.17
CA PRO A 102 -6.21 -7.58 9.05
C PRO A 102 -6.49 -6.83 10.37
N ARG A 103 -6.87 -5.55 10.25
CA ARG A 103 -7.31 -4.67 11.35
C ARG A 103 -8.48 -3.80 10.87
N VAL A 104 -9.31 -3.33 11.80
CA VAL A 104 -10.45 -2.42 11.57
C VAL A 104 -10.27 -1.16 12.42
#